data_AF-A0A0N4ZK42-F1
#
_entry.id   AF-A0A0N4ZK42-F1
#
_cell.length_a   1.000
_cell.length_b   1.000
_cell.length_c   1.000
_cell.angle_alpha   90.00
_cell.angle_beta   90.00
_cell.angle_gamma   90.00
#
_symmetry.space_group_name_H-M   'P 1'
#
loop_
_entity.id
_entity.type
_entity.pdbx_description
1 polymer ?
#
loop_
_entity_poly.entity_id
_entity_poly.type
_entity_poly.pdbx_seq_one_letter_code
_entity_poly.pdbx_strand_id
1 'polypeptide(L)'
;MSDNFDENETVLEGNGDGDITYEEDNYDQNGIVSEGEESDEEAQQMTCTEIMGEMLKIWNNQNLAPDLLMHRYEIVDALLEMVKQEKEKVLDMDIEYGKKPKPVTYAIRKMEISRIEYMVKSYINKRLQLIEEHPLHYLNIDTKLRNEGKEELLDYRERNHCKKYVEIYDELMVDNILSRLEGIFAAKPVAAKHPVYPRVIAKVVDESLRQLEIPDYNSPGTTSFHDVELHNIYAIPWIAVKDHVDSGRVDLM
;
A
#
# COMPACT_ATOMS: atom_id res chain seq x y z
N MET A 1 32.32 -14.25 -80.62
CA MET A 1 31.60 -13.25 -79.80
C MET A 1 31.77 -13.75 -78.38
N SER A 2 32.96 -13.58 -77.77
CA SER A 2 33.47 -12.34 -77.13
C SER A 2 32.55 -11.97 -75.96
N ASP A 3 32.90 -11.92 -74.66
CA ASP A 3 34.15 -11.87 -73.88
C ASP A 3 33.81 -12.42 -72.46
N ASN A 4 34.58 -13.32 -71.83
CA ASN A 4 35.78 -13.17 -70.96
C ASN A 4 35.57 -12.56 -69.55
N PHE A 5 35.90 -13.40 -68.54
CA PHE A 5 36.61 -13.13 -67.25
C PHE A 5 35.92 -12.28 -66.15
N ASP A 6 35.96 -12.59 -64.85
CA ASP A 6 36.83 -13.50 -64.09
C ASP A 6 36.19 -13.91 -62.74
N GLU A 7 36.50 -15.13 -62.30
CA GLU A 7 36.33 -15.60 -60.93
C GLU A 7 37.50 -15.10 -60.06
N ASN A 8 37.27 -14.85 -58.76
CA ASN A 8 38.31 -15.02 -57.74
C ASN A 8 37.66 -15.29 -56.37
N GLU A 9 37.52 -16.60 -56.09
CA GLU A 9 37.97 -17.30 -54.88
C GLU A 9 38.34 -16.46 -53.63
N THR A 10 37.71 -16.70 -52.48
CA THR A 10 38.32 -17.40 -51.30
C THR A 10 37.52 -17.27 -49.98
N VAL A 11 37.21 -18.46 -49.43
CA VAL A 11 37.20 -18.92 -48.02
C VAL A 11 36.28 -18.29 -46.95
N LEU A 12 35.42 -19.18 -46.44
CA LEU A 12 34.59 -19.11 -45.23
C LEU A 12 35.43 -19.26 -43.95
N GLU A 13 35.09 -18.50 -42.91
CA GLU A 13 34.71 -18.96 -41.55
C GLU A 13 34.98 -17.86 -40.51
N GLY A 14 33.97 -17.56 -39.69
CA GLY A 14 34.06 -16.62 -38.58
C GLY A 14 32.87 -16.78 -37.66
N ASN A 15 33.02 -17.68 -36.67
CA ASN A 15 32.15 -17.78 -35.49
C ASN A 15 32.27 -16.51 -34.63
N GLY A 16 31.19 -16.14 -33.95
CA GLY A 16 31.23 -15.11 -32.92
C GLY A 16 29.88 -14.90 -32.26
N ASP A 17 29.65 -15.62 -31.16
CA ASP A 17 28.55 -15.45 -30.22
C ASP A 17 28.50 -14.00 -29.69
N GLY A 18 27.34 -13.36 -29.80
CA GLY A 18 27.07 -12.04 -29.22
C GLY A 18 26.34 -12.18 -27.89
N ASP A 19 27.12 -12.35 -26.82
CA ASP A 19 26.70 -12.23 -25.42
C ASP A 19 26.64 -10.73 -25.05
N ILE A 20 25.50 -10.27 -24.53
CA ILE A 20 25.29 -8.87 -24.14
C ILE A 20 25.68 -8.75 -22.66
N THR A 21 26.85 -8.17 -22.42
CA THR A 21 27.39 -7.90 -21.09
C THR A 21 26.92 -6.54 -20.57
N TYR A 22 26.71 -6.48 -19.25
CA TYR A 22 26.29 -5.31 -18.48
C TYR A 22 27.45 -4.31 -18.38
N GLU A 23 27.20 -3.02 -18.68
CA GLU A 23 28.15 -1.95 -18.40
C GLU A 23 28.04 -1.52 -16.92
N GLU A 24 29.14 -1.71 -16.19
CA GLU A 24 29.40 -1.14 -14.85
C GLU A 24 29.98 0.27 -15.01
N ASP A 25 29.26 1.29 -14.57
CA ASP A 25 29.82 2.63 -14.41
C ASP A 25 30.51 2.78 -13.03
N ASN A 26 31.82 3.05 -13.08
CA ASN A 26 32.73 3.31 -11.97
C ASN A 26 32.38 4.62 -11.22
N TYR A 27 32.27 4.55 -9.89
CA TYR A 27 32.30 5.74 -9.04
C TYR A 27 33.75 6.07 -8.66
N ASP A 28 34.23 7.21 -9.15
CA ASP A 28 35.53 7.78 -8.81
C ASP A 28 35.45 8.52 -7.45
N GLN A 29 36.38 8.17 -6.55
CA GLN A 29 36.59 8.83 -5.26
C GLN A 29 37.36 10.13 -5.47
N ASN A 30 36.85 11.26 -4.97
CA ASN A 30 37.66 12.26 -4.26
C ASN A 30 36.80 13.21 -3.45
N GLY A 31 37.21 13.41 -2.19
CA GLY A 31 36.44 14.06 -1.15
C GLY A 31 36.59 15.57 -1.08
N ILE A 32 35.53 16.19 -0.57
CA ILE A 32 35.53 17.50 0.07
C ILE A 32 34.79 17.33 1.39
N VAL A 33 35.51 17.51 2.49
CA VAL A 33 34.96 17.49 3.85
C VAL A 33 34.20 18.80 4.05
N SER A 34 32.89 18.70 4.22
CA SER A 34 32.03 19.79 4.69
C SER A 34 31.42 19.35 6.01
N GLU A 35 31.97 19.86 7.11
CA GLU A 35 31.34 19.81 8.42
C GLU A 35 29.99 20.52 8.33
N GLY A 36 28.92 19.73 8.28
CA GLY A 36 27.53 20.17 8.33
C GLY A 36 26.83 19.31 9.37
N GLU A 37 26.66 19.91 10.54
CA GLU A 37 25.75 19.57 11.63
C GLU A 37 24.89 18.32 11.40
N GLU A 38 25.33 17.18 11.97
CA GLU A 38 24.47 16.03 12.22
C GLU A 38 23.35 16.48 13.17
N SER A 39 22.22 16.87 12.60
CA SER A 39 20.95 16.88 13.31
C SER A 39 20.56 15.43 13.54
N ASP A 40 21.02 14.91 14.67
CA ASP A 40 20.67 13.61 15.24
C ASP A 40 19.16 13.64 15.60
N GLU A 41 18.30 13.59 14.59
CA GLU A 41 16.93 13.11 14.77
C GLU A 41 17.04 11.62 15.04
N GLU A 42 17.30 11.26 16.29
CA GLU A 42 17.08 9.91 16.79
C GLU A 42 15.67 9.49 16.38
N ALA A 43 15.56 8.73 15.30
CA ALA A 43 14.33 8.09 14.90
C ALA A 43 13.92 7.21 16.08
N GLN A 44 13.03 7.72 16.92
CA GLN A 44 12.52 7.02 18.09
C GLN A 44 11.93 5.70 17.59
N GLN A 45 12.68 4.62 17.81
CA GLN A 45 12.24 3.29 17.45
C GLN A 45 11.01 2.99 18.30
N MET A 46 9.86 2.84 17.64
CA MET A 46 8.62 2.50 18.33
C MET A 46 8.80 1.20 19.12
N THR A 47 8.33 1.19 20.36
CA THR A 47 8.32 -0.03 21.17
C THR A 47 7.32 -1.04 20.60
N CYS A 48 7.52 -2.33 20.87
CA CYS A 48 6.61 -3.37 20.39
C CYS A 48 5.14 -3.12 20.79
N THR A 49 4.92 -2.54 21.96
CA THR A 49 3.57 -2.22 22.46
C THR A 49 2.93 -1.09 21.66
N GLU A 50 3.70 -0.08 21.29
CA GLU A 50 3.20 1.04 20.46
C GLU A 50 2.89 0.57 19.05
N ILE A 51 3.75 -0.25 18.44
CA ILE A 51 3.51 -0.82 17.10
C ILE A 51 2.20 -1.64 17.09
N MET A 52 1.96 -2.44 18.14
CA MET A 52 0.72 -3.20 18.28
C MET A 52 -0.51 -2.31 18.45
N GLY A 53 -0.38 -1.21 19.22
CA GLY A 53 -1.45 -0.23 19.39
C GLY A 53 -1.82 0.46 18.08
N GLU A 54 -0.80 0.92 17.34
CA GLU A 54 -0.99 1.53 16.03
C GLU A 54 -1.59 0.54 15.02
N MET A 55 -1.14 -0.71 15.02
CA MET A 55 -1.72 -1.73 14.14
C MET A 55 -3.20 -1.95 14.40
N LEU A 56 -3.61 -2.02 15.66
CA LEU A 56 -5.02 -2.18 16.03
C LEU A 56 -5.84 -0.99 15.50
N LYS A 57 -5.31 0.24 15.64
CA LYS A 57 -5.92 1.47 15.17
C LYS A 57 -6.10 1.46 13.64
N ILE A 58 -5.03 1.26 12.88
CA ILE A 58 -5.08 1.28 11.41
C ILE A 58 -5.94 0.13 10.86
N TRP A 59 -5.92 -1.04 11.49
CA TRP A 59 -6.74 -2.18 11.11
C TRP A 59 -8.23 -1.88 11.32
N ASN A 60 -8.60 -1.34 12.48
CA ASN A 60 -9.98 -1.01 12.78
C ASN A 60 -10.50 0.11 11.85
N ASN A 61 -9.72 1.17 11.70
CA ASN A 61 -10.07 2.29 10.82
C ASN A 61 -10.24 1.82 9.38
N GLN A 62 -9.33 1.00 8.84
CA GLN A 62 -9.44 0.52 7.47
C GLN A 62 -10.63 -0.43 7.25
N ASN A 63 -11.04 -1.21 8.25
CA ASN A 63 -12.21 -2.09 8.15
C ASN A 63 -13.53 -1.32 8.13
N LEU A 64 -13.61 -0.23 8.89
CA LEU A 64 -14.81 0.60 9.03
C LEU A 64 -14.87 1.71 7.99
N ALA A 65 -13.75 2.06 7.38
CA ALA A 65 -13.69 3.07 6.33
C ALA A 65 -14.40 2.57 5.05
N PRO A 66 -15.22 3.42 4.43
CA PRO A 66 -15.87 3.14 3.14
C PRO A 66 -14.93 3.38 1.94
N ASP A 67 -13.75 3.92 2.19
CA ASP A 67 -12.76 4.31 1.19
C ASP A 67 -11.38 3.81 1.60
N LEU A 68 -10.44 3.77 0.66
CA LEU A 68 -9.06 3.40 0.95
C LEU A 68 -8.38 4.53 1.74
N LEU A 69 -7.76 4.17 2.87
CA LEU A 69 -6.96 5.09 3.70
C LEU A 69 -5.51 5.13 3.22
N MET A 70 -4.72 6.09 3.73
CA MET A 70 -3.27 6.10 3.51
C MET A 70 -2.62 4.79 3.98
N HIS A 71 -1.61 4.32 3.25
CA HIS A 71 -0.94 3.09 3.62
C HIS A 71 -0.03 3.30 4.83
N ARG A 72 0.09 2.28 5.68
CA ARG A 72 0.94 2.28 6.88
C ARG A 72 1.79 1.01 6.93
N TYR A 73 2.56 0.78 5.86
CA TYR A 73 3.32 -0.46 5.67
C TYR A 73 4.54 -0.55 6.58
N GLU A 74 5.04 0.57 7.08
CA GLU A 74 6.06 0.61 8.11
C GLU A 74 5.62 -0.15 9.39
N ILE A 75 4.35 -0.03 9.78
CA ILE A 75 3.78 -0.78 10.91
C ILE A 75 3.62 -2.27 10.56
N VAL A 76 3.18 -2.56 9.34
CA VAL A 76 3.01 -3.94 8.85
C VAL A 76 4.34 -4.68 8.79
N ASP A 77 5.36 -4.07 8.19
CA ASP A 77 6.67 -4.67 8.01
C ASP A 77 7.38 -4.85 9.36
N ALA A 78 7.26 -3.87 10.28
CA ALA A 78 7.74 -4.02 11.66
C ALA A 78 7.06 -5.21 12.38
N LEU A 79 5.75 -5.39 12.21
CA LEU A 79 5.02 -6.52 12.81
C LEU A 79 5.39 -7.86 12.21
N LEU A 80 5.60 -7.94 10.89
CA LEU A 80 6.03 -9.17 10.23
C LEU A 80 7.41 -9.60 10.74
N GLU A 81 8.32 -8.66 10.96
CA GLU A 81 9.62 -8.95 11.53
C GLU A 81 9.51 -9.40 13.01
N MET A 82 8.69 -8.73 13.83
CA MET A 82 8.43 -9.17 15.20
C MET A 82 7.83 -10.59 15.26
N VAL A 83 6.88 -10.90 14.37
CA VAL A 83 6.29 -12.25 14.27
C VAL A 83 7.33 -13.28 13.86
N LYS A 84 8.23 -12.95 12.93
CA LYS A 84 9.31 -13.84 12.50
C LYS A 84 10.25 -14.18 13.67
N GLN A 85 10.69 -13.17 14.42
CA GLN A 85 11.54 -13.35 15.60
C GLN A 85 10.84 -14.18 16.70
N GLU A 86 9.54 -13.96 16.93
CA GLU A 86 8.80 -14.76 17.90
C GLU A 86 8.58 -16.21 17.45
N LYS A 87 8.43 -16.46 16.14
CA LYS A 87 8.37 -17.82 15.58
C LYS A 87 9.67 -18.58 15.79
N GLU A 88 10.81 -17.93 15.61
CA GLU A 88 12.13 -18.53 15.86
C GLU A 88 12.27 -18.95 17.34
N LYS A 89 11.88 -18.08 18.28
CA LYS A 89 11.88 -18.42 19.72
C LYS A 89 10.94 -19.58 20.06
N VAL A 90 9.77 -19.64 19.43
CA VAL A 90 8.83 -20.76 19.62
C VAL A 90 9.43 -22.06 19.07
N LEU A 91 10.16 -22.00 17.94
CA LEU A 91 10.85 -23.16 17.37
C LEU A 91 11.97 -23.65 18.31
N ASP A 92 12.74 -22.74 18.89
CA ASP A 92 13.79 -23.08 19.86
C ASP A 92 13.20 -23.78 21.09
N MET A 93 12.07 -23.29 21.61
CA MET A 93 11.34 -23.96 22.69
C MET A 93 10.81 -25.34 22.27
N ASP A 94 10.40 -25.50 21.02
CA ASP A 94 9.97 -26.81 20.49
C ASP A 94 11.13 -27.82 20.52
N ILE A 95 12.34 -27.38 20.13
CA ILE A 95 13.56 -28.20 20.12
C ILE A 95 14.02 -28.51 21.55
N GLU A 96 14.05 -27.51 22.44
CA GLU A 96 14.51 -27.66 23.83
C GLU A 96 13.65 -28.66 24.62
N TYR A 97 12.33 -28.54 24.52
CA TYR A 97 11.41 -29.38 25.28
C TYR A 97 11.14 -30.72 24.59
N GLY A 98 11.13 -30.77 23.25
CA GLY A 98 10.89 -32.01 22.50
C GLY A 98 9.61 -32.72 22.95
N LYS A 99 9.76 -33.90 23.57
CA LYS A 99 8.65 -34.72 24.13
C LYS A 99 8.25 -34.36 25.56
N LYS A 100 9.01 -33.49 26.24
CA LYS A 100 8.71 -33.04 27.60
C LYS A 100 7.44 -32.16 27.60
N PRO A 101 6.71 -32.09 28.72
CA PRO A 101 5.61 -31.15 28.86
C PRO A 101 6.12 -29.73 28.65
N LYS A 102 5.47 -28.99 27.75
CA LYS A 102 5.82 -27.62 27.42
C LYS A 102 5.24 -26.64 28.43
N PRO A 103 5.91 -25.52 28.71
CA PRO A 103 5.37 -24.49 29.58
C PRO A 103 4.14 -23.84 28.96
N VAL A 104 3.24 -23.31 29.79
CA VAL A 104 2.02 -22.60 29.33
C VAL A 104 2.36 -21.43 28.41
N THR A 105 3.51 -20.78 28.62
CA THR A 105 4.04 -19.69 27.80
C THR A 105 4.23 -20.07 26.33
N TYR A 106 4.53 -21.34 26.02
CA TYR A 106 4.65 -21.83 24.65
C TYR A 106 3.30 -21.71 23.91
N ALA A 107 2.21 -22.14 24.55
CA ALA A 107 0.87 -22.05 23.96
C ALA A 107 0.43 -20.59 23.77
N ILE A 108 0.70 -19.73 24.76
CA ILE A 108 0.38 -18.30 24.71
C ILE A 108 1.12 -17.61 23.55
N ARG A 109 2.42 -17.85 23.40
CA ARG A 109 3.20 -17.26 22.29
C ARG A 109 2.67 -17.67 20.92
N LYS A 110 2.30 -18.95 20.75
CA LYS A 110 1.69 -19.42 19.49
C LYS A 110 0.34 -18.75 19.22
N MET A 111 -0.49 -18.61 20.25
CA MET A 111 -1.78 -17.91 20.13
C MET A 111 -1.58 -16.44 19.75
N GLU A 112 -0.58 -15.78 20.33
CA GLU A 112 -0.22 -14.40 20.02
C GLU A 112 0.21 -14.23 18.56
N ILE A 113 1.12 -15.09 18.09
CA ILE A 113 1.57 -15.11 16.69
C ILE A 113 0.36 -15.22 15.76
N SER A 114 -0.53 -16.19 15.99
CA SER A 114 -1.71 -16.37 15.14
C SER A 114 -2.66 -15.17 15.17
N ARG A 115 -2.79 -14.47 16.32
CA ARG A 115 -3.61 -13.25 16.42
C ARG A 115 -3.02 -12.12 15.57
N ILE A 116 -1.71 -11.90 15.64
CA ILE A 116 -1.04 -10.85 14.88
C ILE A 116 -1.10 -11.15 13.38
N GLU A 117 -0.82 -12.39 12.98
CA GLU A 117 -0.91 -12.82 11.58
C GLU A 117 -2.31 -12.62 11.00
N TYR A 118 -3.34 -12.96 11.78
CA TYR A 118 -4.73 -12.73 11.37
C TYR A 118 -5.02 -11.24 11.18
N MET A 119 -4.59 -10.39 12.11
CA MET A 119 -4.81 -8.94 12.04
C MET A 119 -4.13 -8.32 10.81
N VAL A 120 -2.85 -8.65 10.57
CA VAL A 120 -2.11 -8.19 9.38
C VAL A 120 -2.77 -8.68 8.10
N LYS A 121 -3.13 -9.96 8.03
CA LYS A 121 -3.81 -10.53 6.86
C LYS A 121 -5.16 -9.87 6.61
N SER A 122 -5.95 -9.64 7.65
CA SER A 122 -7.25 -8.98 7.54
C SER A 122 -7.11 -7.55 7.03
N TYR A 123 -6.10 -6.80 7.52
CA TYR A 123 -5.81 -5.45 7.05
C TYR A 123 -5.47 -5.42 5.56
N ILE A 124 -4.50 -6.25 5.14
CA ILE A 124 -4.07 -6.32 3.73
C ILE A 124 -5.23 -6.77 2.83
N ASN A 125 -5.97 -7.80 3.22
CA ASN A 125 -7.11 -8.28 2.43
C ASN A 125 -8.18 -7.20 2.24
N LYS A 126 -8.48 -6.43 3.29
CA LYS A 126 -9.47 -5.34 3.20
C LYS A 126 -9.00 -4.25 2.23
N ARG A 127 -7.72 -3.88 2.27
CA ARG A 127 -7.13 -2.90 1.34
C ARG A 127 -7.17 -3.41 -0.10
N LEU A 128 -6.71 -4.63 -0.34
CA LEU A 128 -6.73 -5.25 -1.67
C LEU A 128 -8.15 -5.33 -2.23
N GLN A 129 -9.13 -5.72 -1.41
CA GLN A 129 -10.54 -5.72 -1.82
C GLN A 129 -11.00 -4.33 -2.30
N LEU A 130 -10.71 -3.28 -1.54
CA LEU A 130 -11.08 -1.92 -1.92
C LEU A 130 -10.38 -1.50 -3.21
N ILE A 131 -9.09 -1.82 -3.36
CA ILE A 131 -8.32 -1.53 -4.58
C ILE A 131 -8.96 -2.22 -5.79
N GLU A 132 -9.32 -3.50 -5.67
CA GLU A 132 -9.93 -4.28 -6.75
C GLU A 132 -11.35 -3.81 -7.11
N GLU A 133 -12.10 -3.23 -6.16
CA GLU A 133 -13.41 -2.63 -6.43
C GLU A 133 -13.30 -1.41 -7.37
N HIS A 134 -12.25 -0.59 -7.23
CA HIS A 134 -12.06 0.62 -8.03
C HIS A 134 -10.59 0.90 -8.41
N PRO A 135 -9.93 0.02 -9.20
CA PRO A 135 -8.48 0.05 -9.37
C PRO A 135 -7.97 1.30 -10.11
N LEU A 136 -8.63 1.67 -11.21
CA LEU A 136 -8.29 2.89 -11.97
C LEU A 136 -8.46 4.17 -11.14
N HIS A 137 -9.46 4.20 -10.25
CA HIS A 137 -9.71 5.37 -9.40
C HIS A 137 -8.56 5.60 -8.42
N TYR A 138 -8.17 4.56 -7.68
CA TYR A 138 -7.08 4.69 -6.69
C TYR A 138 -5.72 4.87 -7.35
N LEU A 139 -5.45 4.22 -8.49
CA LEU A 139 -4.20 4.42 -9.23
C LEU A 139 -4.05 5.87 -9.71
N ASN A 140 -5.14 6.49 -10.16
CA ASN A 140 -5.15 7.90 -10.57
C ASN A 140 -4.93 8.85 -9.38
N ILE A 141 -5.54 8.57 -8.22
CA ILE A 141 -5.32 9.36 -7.00
C ILE A 141 -3.87 9.24 -6.55
N ASP A 142 -3.35 8.03 -6.43
CA ASP A 142 -1.95 7.77 -6.04
C ASP A 142 -0.96 8.47 -6.99
N THR A 143 -1.20 8.40 -8.30
CA THR A 143 -0.36 9.09 -9.29
C THR A 143 -0.39 10.61 -9.12
N LYS A 144 -1.56 11.20 -8.81
CA LYS A 144 -1.66 12.63 -8.52
C LYS A 144 -0.90 13.01 -7.24
N LEU A 145 -1.08 12.25 -6.16
CA LEU A 145 -0.39 12.50 -4.89
C LEU A 145 1.13 12.48 -5.05
N ARG A 146 1.66 11.47 -5.76
CA ARG A 146 3.09 11.34 -6.06
C ARG A 146 3.62 12.50 -6.91
N ASN A 147 2.86 12.94 -7.93
CA ASN A 147 3.23 14.09 -8.75
C ASN A 147 3.25 15.41 -7.95
N GLU A 148 2.40 15.51 -6.94
CA GLU A 148 2.33 16.65 -6.01
C GLU A 148 3.35 16.53 -4.86
N GLY A 149 4.13 15.45 -4.79
CA GLY A 149 5.09 15.20 -3.70
C GLY A 149 4.44 14.98 -2.34
N LYS A 150 3.17 14.54 -2.32
CA LYS A 150 2.41 14.23 -1.10
C LYS A 150 2.62 12.77 -0.69
N GLU A 151 2.10 12.43 0.49
CA GLU A 151 2.11 11.07 1.02
C GLU A 151 1.46 10.08 0.06
N GLU A 152 2.06 8.89 -0.04
CA GLU A 152 1.66 7.84 -0.95
C GLU A 152 0.40 7.13 -0.43
N LEU A 153 -0.63 6.98 -1.27
CA LEU A 153 -1.86 6.26 -0.89
C LEU A 153 -1.66 4.74 -0.93
N LEU A 154 -0.90 4.28 -1.93
CA LEU A 154 -0.61 2.88 -2.21
C LEU A 154 0.88 2.63 -2.02
N ASP A 155 1.19 1.56 -1.29
CA ASP A 155 2.55 1.04 -1.25
C ASP A 155 2.95 0.48 -2.63
N TYR A 156 4.24 0.41 -2.92
CA TYR A 156 4.75 -0.09 -4.19
C TYR A 156 4.24 -1.50 -4.54
N ARG A 157 4.04 -2.37 -3.54
CA ARG A 157 3.49 -3.74 -3.69
C ARG A 157 2.05 -3.69 -4.17
N GLU A 158 1.23 -2.87 -3.52
CA GLU A 158 -0.19 -2.68 -3.85
C GLU A 158 -0.34 -2.02 -5.23
N ARG A 159 0.49 -1.02 -5.52
CA ARG A 159 0.49 -0.33 -6.81
C ARG A 159 0.85 -1.28 -7.96
N ASN A 160 1.83 -2.17 -7.75
CA ASN A 160 2.18 -3.19 -8.73
C ASN A 160 1.05 -4.20 -8.94
N HIS A 161 0.40 -4.65 -7.85
CA HIS A 161 -0.80 -5.49 -7.93
C HIS A 161 -1.90 -4.81 -8.73
N CYS A 162 -2.22 -3.55 -8.41
CA CYS A 162 -3.26 -2.78 -9.07
C CYS A 162 -3.00 -2.61 -10.57
N LYS A 163 -1.75 -2.31 -10.98
CA LYS A 163 -1.39 -2.18 -12.40
C LYS A 163 -1.60 -3.49 -13.16
N LYS A 164 -1.05 -4.60 -12.64
CA LYS A 164 -1.20 -5.92 -13.24
C LYS A 164 -2.66 -6.37 -13.28
N TYR A 165 -3.43 -6.06 -12.24
CA TYR A 165 -4.85 -6.37 -12.17
C TYR A 165 -5.62 -5.68 -13.30
N VAL A 166 -5.36 -4.38 -13.52
CA VAL A 166 -5.97 -3.62 -14.62
C VAL A 166 -5.56 -4.17 -15.98
N GLU A 167 -4.28 -4.47 -16.18
CA GLU A 167 -3.76 -5.04 -17.43
C GLU A 167 -4.46 -6.37 -17.77
N ILE A 168 -4.50 -7.31 -16.82
CA ILE A 168 -5.15 -8.61 -17.01
C ILE A 168 -6.66 -8.46 -17.23
N TYR A 169 -7.31 -7.55 -16.50
CA TYR A 169 -8.74 -7.29 -16.66
C TYR A 169 -9.06 -6.72 -18.04
N ASP A 170 -8.23 -5.80 -18.53
CA ASP A 170 -8.35 -5.21 -19.86
C ASP A 170 -8.13 -6.24 -20.97
N GLU A 171 -7.10 -7.09 -20.85
CA GLU A 171 -6.84 -8.19 -21.79
C GLU A 171 -8.05 -9.13 -21.87
N LEU A 172 -8.54 -9.58 -20.71
CA LEU A 172 -9.72 -10.43 -20.62
C LEU A 172 -10.95 -9.78 -21.28
N MET A 173 -11.15 -8.48 -21.04
CA MET A 173 -12.28 -7.74 -21.59
C MET A 173 -12.20 -7.60 -23.12
N VAL A 174 -11.00 -7.34 -23.64
CA VAL A 174 -10.74 -7.23 -25.08
C VAL A 174 -10.96 -8.57 -25.78
N ASP A 175 -10.38 -9.64 -25.24
CA ASP A 175 -10.44 -10.97 -25.83
C ASP A 175 -11.87 -11.53 -25.88
N ASN A 176 -12.66 -11.29 -24.84
CA ASN A 176 -14.01 -11.87 -24.74
C ASN A 176 -15.08 -11.04 -25.44
N ILE A 177 -15.06 -9.71 -25.27
CA ILE A 177 -16.20 -8.84 -25.65
C ILE A 177 -15.78 -7.74 -26.62
N LEU A 178 -14.78 -6.91 -26.28
CA LEU A 178 -14.54 -5.68 -27.06
C LEU A 178 -14.06 -5.95 -28.49
N SER A 179 -13.33 -7.04 -28.72
CA SER A 179 -12.92 -7.48 -30.07
C SER A 179 -14.08 -7.77 -31.02
N ARG A 180 -15.28 -8.02 -30.47
CA ARG A 180 -16.50 -8.33 -31.23
C ARG A 180 -17.40 -7.11 -31.46
N LEU A 181 -17.02 -5.94 -30.93
CA LEU A 181 -17.85 -4.73 -30.95
C LEU A 181 -17.40 -3.73 -32.03
N GLU A 182 -18.40 -3.09 -32.64
CA GLU A 182 -18.34 -2.01 -33.64
C GLU A 182 -17.86 -0.65 -33.09
N GLY A 183 -16.79 -0.04 -33.62
CA GLY A 183 -16.52 1.40 -33.43
C GLY A 183 -16.42 1.86 -31.96
N ILE A 184 -17.26 2.83 -31.55
CA ILE A 184 -17.24 3.42 -30.19
C ILE A 184 -17.54 2.36 -29.10
N PHE A 185 -18.24 1.28 -29.45
CA PHE A 185 -18.60 0.23 -28.49
C PHE A 185 -17.42 -0.68 -28.15
N ALA A 186 -16.34 -0.68 -28.93
CA ALA A 186 -15.09 -1.38 -28.61
C ALA A 186 -14.18 -0.59 -27.66
N ALA A 187 -14.57 0.64 -27.28
CA ALA A 187 -13.82 1.44 -26.33
C ALA A 187 -13.83 0.81 -24.94
N LYS A 188 -12.70 0.91 -24.23
CA LYS A 188 -12.60 0.46 -22.84
C LYS A 188 -13.53 1.27 -21.95
N PRO A 189 -14.25 0.64 -21.01
CA PRO A 189 -15.13 1.35 -20.10
C PRO A 189 -14.33 2.23 -19.15
N VAL A 190 -14.81 3.46 -18.95
CA VAL A 190 -14.26 4.34 -17.91
C VAL A 190 -14.91 3.96 -16.58
N ALA A 191 -14.18 3.23 -15.73
CA ALA A 191 -14.65 2.91 -14.40
C ALA A 191 -14.48 4.12 -13.47
N ALA A 192 -15.51 4.97 -13.39
CA ALA A 192 -15.57 6.04 -12.40
C ALA A 192 -16.22 5.52 -11.11
N LYS A 193 -15.55 5.70 -9.96
CA LYS A 193 -16.16 5.48 -8.65
C LYS A 193 -17.28 6.50 -8.46
N HIS A 194 -18.52 6.04 -8.29
CA HIS A 194 -19.64 6.93 -7.99
C HIS A 194 -19.47 7.52 -6.59
N PRO A 195 -19.80 8.82 -6.38
CA PRO A 195 -19.72 9.43 -5.07
C PRO A 195 -20.74 8.78 -4.14
N VAL A 196 -20.26 8.04 -3.15
CA VAL A 196 -21.07 7.53 -2.05
C VAL A 196 -20.90 8.48 -0.88
N TYR A 197 -21.99 8.81 -0.19
CA TYR A 197 -21.98 9.65 1.02
C TYR A 197 -22.33 8.80 2.26
N PRO A 198 -21.50 7.80 2.60
CA PRO A 198 -21.76 6.98 3.77
C PRO A 198 -21.58 7.82 5.04
N ARG A 199 -22.33 7.46 6.08
CA ARG A 199 -22.12 7.97 7.43
C ARG A 199 -21.30 6.96 8.21
N VAL A 200 -20.34 7.44 8.98
CA VAL A 200 -19.48 6.63 9.84
C VAL A 200 -19.67 7.05 11.29
N ILE A 201 -19.41 6.13 12.20
CA ILE A 201 -19.33 6.42 13.63
C ILE A 201 -17.87 6.71 13.93
N ALA A 202 -17.61 7.91 14.47
CA ALA A 202 -16.27 8.40 14.67
C ALA A 202 -16.11 8.93 16.11
N LYS A 203 -14.99 8.61 16.73
CA LYS A 203 -14.59 9.09 18.04
C LYS A 203 -13.47 10.11 17.89
N VAL A 204 -13.61 11.26 18.54
CA VAL A 204 -12.57 12.28 18.55
C VAL A 204 -11.49 11.90 19.55
N VAL A 205 -10.24 11.83 19.10
CA VAL A 205 -9.09 11.40 19.90
C VAL A 205 -8.16 12.57 20.20
N ASP A 206 -8.11 13.57 19.34
CA ASP A 206 -7.23 14.73 19.48
C ASP A 206 -7.94 15.94 20.11
N GLU A 207 -7.27 16.59 21.07
CA GLU A 207 -7.74 17.79 21.77
C GLU A 207 -7.71 19.04 20.89
N SER A 208 -6.93 19.02 19.80
CA SER A 208 -6.86 20.14 18.86
C SER A 208 -8.15 20.27 18.03
N LEU A 209 -8.91 19.19 17.88
CA LEU A 209 -10.12 19.15 17.07
C LEU A 209 -11.31 19.64 17.89
N ARG A 210 -11.73 20.89 17.66
CA ARG A 210 -12.88 21.51 18.34
C ARG A 210 -14.12 21.59 17.47
N GLN A 211 -13.96 21.69 16.16
CA GLN A 211 -15.06 21.87 15.22
C GLN A 211 -14.82 21.03 13.97
N LEU A 212 -15.91 20.42 13.48
CA LEU A 212 -15.94 19.70 12.21
C LEU A 212 -16.79 20.45 11.20
N GLU A 213 -16.28 20.57 9.98
CA GLU A 213 -16.99 21.14 8.84
C GLU A 213 -17.82 20.06 8.16
N ILE A 214 -19.14 20.13 8.32
CA ILE A 214 -20.07 19.17 7.73
C ILE A 214 -20.86 19.85 6.61
N PRO A 215 -20.87 19.30 5.38
CA PRO A 215 -21.73 19.82 4.31
C PRO A 215 -23.22 19.79 4.72
N ASP A 216 -23.92 20.92 4.59
CA ASP A 216 -25.37 20.97 4.81
C ASP A 216 -26.10 20.43 3.57
N TYR A 217 -26.86 19.35 3.77
CA TYR A 217 -27.64 18.71 2.72
C TYR A 217 -28.90 19.49 2.34
N ASN A 218 -29.36 20.43 3.18
CA ASN A 218 -30.54 21.25 2.88
C ASN A 218 -30.20 22.44 1.97
N SER A 219 -28.94 22.90 1.99
CA SER A 219 -28.46 24.04 1.22
C SER A 219 -27.16 23.66 0.48
N PRO A 220 -27.26 23.13 -0.76
CA PRO A 220 -26.09 22.70 -1.52
C PRO A 220 -25.04 23.83 -1.61
N GLY A 221 -23.82 23.55 -1.15
CA GLY A 221 -22.71 24.50 -1.14
C GLY A 221 -22.51 25.27 0.18
N THR A 222 -23.32 25.02 1.20
CA THR A 222 -23.12 25.56 2.56
C THR A 222 -22.51 24.49 3.46
N THR A 223 -21.54 24.86 4.30
CA THR A 223 -20.99 24.02 5.35
C THR A 223 -21.48 24.50 6.72
N SER A 224 -21.84 23.55 7.57
CA SER A 224 -22.21 23.76 8.97
C SER A 224 -21.04 23.34 9.86
N PHE A 225 -20.68 24.19 10.81
CA PHE A 225 -19.69 23.86 11.82
C PHE A 225 -20.39 23.17 12.99
N HIS A 226 -19.89 21.99 13.35
CA HIS A 226 -20.36 21.26 14.52
C HIS A 226 -19.24 21.19 15.56
N ASP A 227 -19.53 21.73 16.75
CA ASP A 227 -18.62 21.61 17.89
C ASP A 227 -18.49 20.14 18.30
N VAL A 228 -17.25 19.70 18.48
CA VAL A 228 -16.91 18.36 18.91
C VAL A 228 -16.06 18.40 20.18
N GLU A 229 -16.42 17.54 21.11
CA GLU A 229 -15.68 17.29 22.34
C GLU A 229 -14.80 16.04 22.24
N LEU A 230 -13.68 16.08 22.96
CA LEU A 230 -12.73 14.97 23.08
C LEU A 230 -13.40 13.72 23.66
N HIS A 231 -13.04 12.55 23.14
CA HIS A 231 -13.55 11.22 23.53
C HIS A 231 -15.05 10.96 23.28
N ASN A 232 -15.80 11.94 22.78
CA ASN A 232 -17.19 11.73 22.39
C ASN A 232 -17.29 11.05 21.02
N ILE A 233 -18.42 10.39 20.80
CA ILE A 233 -18.71 9.60 19.60
C ILE A 233 -19.81 10.30 18.80
N TYR A 234 -19.57 10.47 17.50
CA TYR A 234 -20.47 11.17 16.58
C TYR A 234 -20.77 10.31 15.36
N ALA A 235 -21.99 10.43 14.82
CA ALA A 235 -22.39 9.81 13.56
C ALA A 235 -22.38 10.88 12.46
N ILE A 236 -21.34 10.88 11.63
CA ILE A 236 -21.00 11.98 10.72
C ILE A 236 -20.70 11.48 9.30
N PRO A 237 -20.92 12.32 8.26
CA PRO A 237 -20.60 11.95 6.89
C PRO A 237 -19.10 11.70 6.69
N TRP A 238 -18.76 10.66 5.93
CA TRP A 238 -17.36 10.28 5.66
C TRP A 238 -16.52 11.42 5.09
N ILE A 239 -17.11 12.24 4.22
CA ILE A 239 -16.41 13.35 3.57
C ILE A 239 -15.85 14.39 4.56
N ALA A 240 -16.50 14.56 5.71
CA ALA A 240 -16.07 15.52 6.74
C ALA A 240 -14.95 14.97 7.63
N VAL A 241 -14.76 13.65 7.67
CA VAL A 241 -13.82 13.00 8.59
C VAL A 241 -12.63 12.35 7.92
N LYS A 242 -12.67 12.14 6.60
CA LYS A 242 -11.62 11.43 5.85
C LYS A 242 -10.22 11.94 6.21
N ASP A 243 -9.98 13.23 6.05
CA ASP A 243 -8.67 13.85 6.30
C ASP A 243 -8.27 13.81 7.79
N HIS A 244 -9.26 13.79 8.70
CA HIS A 244 -9.03 13.67 10.14
C HIS A 244 -8.70 12.24 10.57
N VAL A 245 -9.20 11.23 9.85
CA VAL A 245 -8.85 9.82 10.06
C VAL A 245 -7.44 9.57 9.53
N ASP A 246 -7.11 10.08 8.34
CA ASP A 246 -5.76 9.95 7.76
C ASP A 246 -4.70 10.64 8.64
N SER A 247 -5.01 11.82 9.19
CA SER A 247 -4.13 12.51 10.15
C SER A 247 -4.17 11.95 11.58
N GLY A 248 -4.95 10.90 11.84
CA GLY A 248 -5.00 10.20 13.13
C GLY A 248 -5.69 10.96 14.28
N ARG A 249 -6.42 12.05 13.99
CA ARG A 249 -7.17 12.86 14.97
C ARG A 249 -8.51 12.25 15.37
N VAL A 250 -9.05 11.40 14.50
CA VAL A 250 -10.34 10.73 14.65
C VAL A 250 -10.16 9.25 14.40
N ASP A 251 -10.75 8.43 15.26
CA ASP A 251 -10.82 6.97 15.09
C ASP A 251 -12.23 6.51 14.77
N LEU A 252 -12.35 5.51 13.91
CA LEU A 252 -13.63 4.91 13.57
C LEU A 252 -14.02 3.83 14.59
N MET A 253 -15.32 3.70 14.84
CA MET A 253 -15.89 2.73 15.78
C MET A 253 -17.07 1.95 15.19
#